data_AF-A0A521WYW6-F1
#
_entry.id   AF-A0A521WYW6-F1
#
_cell.length_a   1.000
_cell.length_b   1.000
_cell.length_c   1.000
_cell.angle_alpha   90.00
_cell.angle_beta   90.00
_cell.angle_gamma   90.00
#
_symmetry.space_group_name_H-M   'P 1'
#
loop_
_entity.id
_entity.type
_entity.pdbx_description
1 polymer ?
#
loop_
_entity_poly.entity_id
_entity_poly.type
_entity_poly.pdbx_seq_one_letter_code
_entity_poly.pdbx_strand_id
1 'polypeptide(L)' 'MDELARLKWQCRRGTKELDFLLNRYLETGYLVADQEEMALFVELLGMEDDVLAGVLMGDLEVEEMGGVVEKIRVFAYGGS' A
#
# COMPACT_ATOMS: atom_id res chain seq x y z
N MET A 1 1.76 21.16 -4.79
CA MET A 1 1.31 20.50 -3.55
C MET A 1 1.69 19.04 -3.66
N ASP A 2 2.50 18.58 -2.72
CA ASP A 2 3.28 17.35 -2.78
C ASP A 2 2.38 16.10 -2.72
N GLU A 3 2.24 15.40 -3.84
CA GLU A 3 1.44 14.16 -3.96
C GLU A 3 1.85 13.11 -2.92
N LEU A 4 3.16 12.98 -2.68
CA LEU A 4 3.72 12.16 -1.61
C LEU A 4 3.21 12.53 -0.22
N ALA A 5 3.03 13.82 0.11
CA ALA A 5 2.52 14.23 1.41
C ALA A 5 1.04 13.84 1.59
N ARG A 6 0.25 13.89 0.50
CA ARG A 6 -1.15 13.43 0.49
C ARG A 6 -1.22 11.92 0.69
N LEU A 7 -0.40 11.15 -0.03
CA LEU A 7 -0.33 9.69 0.11
C LEU A 7 0.12 9.30 1.50
N LYS A 8 1.18 9.95 2.03
CA LYS A 8 1.66 9.73 3.40
C LYS A 8 0.58 9.98 4.44
N TRP A 9 -0.31 10.96 4.21
CA TRP A 9 -1.46 11.18 5.08
C TRP A 9 -2.53 10.08 4.94
N GLN A 10 -2.80 9.59 3.73
CA GLN A 10 -3.71 8.45 3.49
C GLN A 10 -3.19 7.13 4.07
N CYS A 11 -1.87 6.97 4.22
CA CYS A 11 -1.27 5.83 4.88
C CYS A 11 -1.52 5.80 6.40
N ARG A 12 -1.87 6.94 7.03
CA ARG A 12 -2.14 7.03 8.47
C ARG A 12 -3.48 6.39 8.82
N ARG A 13 -3.45 5.07 8.98
CA ARG A 13 -4.59 4.21 9.28
C ARG A 13 -4.69 3.93 10.79
N GLY A 14 -5.82 3.37 11.24
CA GLY A 14 -6.09 3.08 12.65
C GLY A 14 -5.12 2.09 13.32
N THR A 15 -4.43 1.26 12.52
CA THR A 15 -3.51 0.22 13.00
C THR A 15 -2.07 0.56 12.62
N LYS A 16 -1.15 0.47 13.59
CA LYS A 16 0.29 0.73 13.34
C LYS A 16 0.91 -0.17 12.28
N GLU A 17 0.44 -1.41 12.19
CA GLU A 17 0.92 -2.36 11.19
C GLU A 17 0.62 -1.87 9.78
N LEU A 18 -0.64 -1.47 9.51
CA LEU A 18 -1.04 -0.88 8.23
C LEU A 18 -0.23 0.36 7.89
N ASP A 19 -0.10 1.29 8.85
CA ASP A 19 0.70 2.51 8.65
C ASP A 19 2.15 2.17 8.29
N PHE A 20 2.75 1.19 8.96
CA PHE A 20 4.09 0.71 8.67
C PHE A 20 4.20 0.08 7.27
N LEU A 21 3.29 -0.84 6.91
CA LEU A 21 3.27 -1.51 5.60
C LEU A 21 3.19 -0.49 4.46
N LEU A 22 2.24 0.44 4.56
CA LEU A 22 1.98 1.44 3.53
C LEU A 22 3.10 2.48 3.45
N ASN A 23 3.61 2.99 4.57
CA ASN A 23 4.75 3.91 4.57
C ASN A 23 6.00 3.22 4.01
N ARG A 24 6.27 1.97 4.40
CA ARG A 24 7.41 1.20 3.90
C ARG A 24 7.39 1.10 2.38
N TYR A 25 6.24 0.72 1.81
CA TYR A 25 6.09 0.68 0.36
C TYR A 25 6.18 2.08 -0.26
N LEU A 26 5.56 3.11 0.33
CA LEU A 26 5.63 4.49 -0.17
C LEU A 26 7.06 5.04 -0.22
N GLU A 27 7.91 4.69 0.75
CA GLU A 27 9.29 5.17 0.84
C GLU A 27 10.29 4.33 0.00
N THR A 28 9.91 3.12 -0.41
CA THR A 28 10.81 2.20 -1.14
C THR A 28 10.22 1.79 -2.49
N GLY A 29 9.12 1.03 -2.48
CA GLY A 29 8.44 0.52 -3.67
C GLY A 29 7.88 1.61 -4.56
N TYR A 30 7.22 2.63 -4.00
CA TYR A 30 6.57 3.69 -4.78
C TYR A 30 7.56 4.57 -5.56
N LEU A 31 8.81 4.71 -5.10
CA LEU A 31 9.86 5.45 -5.81
C LEU A 31 10.36 4.72 -7.06
N VAL A 32 10.19 3.39 -7.10
CA VAL A 32 10.62 2.52 -8.21
C VAL A 32 9.44 1.89 -8.95
N ALA A 33 8.22 2.24 -8.56
CA ALA A 33 6.98 1.74 -9.16
C ALA A 33 6.69 2.48 -10.47
N ASP A 34 6.14 1.76 -11.44
CA ASP A 34 5.65 2.35 -12.67
C ASP A 34 4.33 3.11 -12.44
N GLN A 35 3.97 3.96 -13.41
CA GLN A 35 2.79 4.83 -13.33
C GLN A 35 1.49 4.03 -13.10
N GLU A 36 1.39 2.83 -13.68
CA GLU A 36 0.26 1.92 -13.47
C GLU A 36 0.19 1.43 -12.02
N GLU A 37 1.32 1.02 -11.44
CA GLU A 37 1.39 0.61 -10.04
C GLU A 37 1.10 1.75 -9.08
N MET A 38 1.62 2.94 -9.37
CA MET A 38 1.34 4.14 -8.59
C MET A 38 -0.17 4.42 -8.58
N ALA A 39 -0.84 4.34 -9.74
CA ALA A 39 -2.29 4.51 -9.85
C ALA A 39 -3.06 3.47 -9.03
N LEU A 40 -2.69 2.19 -9.17
CA LEU A 40 -3.30 1.09 -8.39
C LEU A 40 -3.09 1.29 -6.88
N PHE A 41 -1.93 1.78 -6.45
CA PHE A 41 -1.67 2.09 -5.04
C PHE A 41 -2.55 3.24 -4.53
N VAL A 42 -2.76 4.28 -5.34
CA VAL A 42 -3.67 5.38 -4.99
C VAL A 42 -5.12 4.89 -4.89
N GLU A 43 -5.56 4.03 -5.81
CA GLU A 43 -6.88 3.39 -5.73
C GLU A 43 -7.02 2.51 -4.48
N LEU A 44 -6.00 1.72 -4.17
CA LEU A 44 -5.95 0.90 -2.96
C LEU A 44 -6.10 1.77 -1.69
N LEU A 45 -5.38 2.90 -1.62
CA LEU A 45 -5.51 3.86 -0.52
C LEU A 45 -6.88 4.54 -0.44
N GLY A 46 -7.71 4.46 -1.49
CA GLY A 46 -9.10 4.89 -1.48
C GLY A 46 -10.06 3.91 -0.80
N MET A 47 -9.62 2.68 -0.52
CA MET A 47 -10.44 1.64 0.11
C MET A 47 -10.63 1.87 1.62
N GLU A 48 -11.70 1.27 2.14
CA GLU A 48 -12.01 1.23 3.58
C GLU A 48 -10.91 0.50 4.36
N ASP A 49 -10.72 0.88 5.63
CA ASP A 49 -9.68 0.33 6.50
C ASP A 49 -9.77 -1.20 6.63
N ASP A 50 -10.98 -1.75 6.80
CA ASP A 50 -11.23 -3.19 6.90
C ASP A 50 -10.81 -3.95 5.64
N VAL A 51 -11.13 -3.41 4.46
CA VAL A 51 -10.76 -4.03 3.18
C VAL A 51 -9.25 -3.98 3.00
N LEU A 52 -8.64 -2.81 3.25
CA LEU A 52 -7.20 -2.64 3.13
C LEU A 52 -6.44 -3.61 4.06
N ALA A 53 -6.92 -3.76 5.30
CA ALA A 53 -6.37 -4.70 6.27
C ALA A 53 -6.46 -6.14 5.76
N GLY A 54 -7.63 -6.57 5.29
CA GLY A 54 -7.83 -7.90 4.77
C GLY A 54 -6.94 -8.18 3.56
N VAL A 55 -6.86 -7.24 2.61
CA VAL A 55 -6.04 -7.39 1.40
C VAL A 55 -4.55 -7.47 1.72
N LEU A 56 -4.05 -6.61 2.60
CA LEU A 56 -2.63 -6.59 2.98
C LEU A 56 -2.24 -7.80 3.85
N MET A 57 -3.14 -8.27 4.71
CA MET A 57 -2.93 -9.50 5.47
C MET A 57 -3.06 -10.77 4.61
N GLY A 58 -3.68 -10.68 3.42
CA GLY A 58 -3.98 -11.83 2.57
C GLY A 58 -5.26 -12.57 2.98
N ASP A 59 -6.11 -11.93 3.77
CA ASP A 59 -7.47 -12.37 4.11
C ASP A 59 -8.45 -12.11 2.95
N LEU A 60 -8.14 -11.11 2.11
CA LEU A 60 -8.92 -10.75 0.92
C LEU A 60 -8.06 -10.83 -0.34
N GLU A 61 -8.62 -11.42 -1.39
CA GLU A 61 -8.00 -11.48 -2.72
C GLU A 61 -8.51 -10.35 -3.61
N VAL A 62 -7.60 -9.69 -4.33
CA VAL A 62 -7.92 -8.66 -5.33
C VAL A 62 -7.25 -9.00 -6.64
N GLU A 63 -8.03 -9.27 -7.68
CA GLU A 63 -7.50 -9.65 -8.99
C GLU A 63 -6.87 -8.45 -9.72
N GLU A 64 -7.51 -7.28 -9.65
CA GLU A 64 -7.04 -6.05 -10.34
C GLU A 64 -5.81 -5.42 -9.68
N MET A 65 -5.68 -5.55 -8.36
CA MET A 65 -4.60 -4.93 -7.57
C MET A 65 -3.63 -5.96 -6.98
N GLY A 66 -3.76 -7.24 -7.33
CA GLY A 66 -2.97 -8.32 -6.75
C GLY A 66 -1.47 -8.10 -6.89
N GLY A 67 -1.02 -7.55 -8.02
CA GLY A 67 0.40 -7.26 -8.26
C GLY A 67 0.96 -6.19 -7.30
N VAL A 68 0.23 -5.09 -7.05
CA VAL A 68 0.69 -4.05 -6.12
C VAL A 68 0.63 -4.52 -4.68
N VAL A 69 -0.41 -5.27 -4.31
CA VAL A 69 -0.57 -5.84 -2.97
C VAL A 69 0.53 -6.83 -2.64
N GLU A 70 0.84 -7.74 -3.57
CA GLU A 70 1.94 -8.68 -3.42
C GLU A 70 3.27 -7.95 -3.21
N LYS A 71 3.54 -6.91 -4.01
CA LYS A 71 4.73 -6.08 -3.80
C LYS A 71 4.76 -5.43 -2.44
N ILE A 72 3.69 -4.78 -1.98
CA ILE A 72 3.64 -4.17 -0.64
C ILE A 72 4.00 -5.20 0.44
N ARG A 73 3.43 -6.41 0.35
CA ARG A 73 3.72 -7.51 1.28
C ARG A 73 5.19 -7.95 1.18
N VAL A 74 5.73 -8.11 -0.02
CA VAL A 74 7.15 -8.45 -0.22
C VAL A 74 8.08 -7.38 0.36
N PHE A 75 7.80 -6.09 0.15
CA PHE A 75 8.61 -5.00 0.69
C PHE A 75 8.51 -4.87 2.21
N ALA A 76 7.36 -5.26 2.77
CA ALA A 76 7.12 -5.25 4.20
C ALA A 76 7.79 -6.41 4.95
N TYR A 77 7.66 -7.63 4.44
CA TYR A 77 8.16 -8.85 5.09
C TYR A 77 9.56 -9.26 4.61
N GLY A 78 10.01 -8.76 3.45
CA GLY A 78 11.30 -9.09 2.83
C GLY A 78 12.52 -8.33 3.37
N GLY A 79 12.35 -7.55 4.44
CA GLY A 79 13.47 -6.93 5.13
C GLY A 79 14.03 -7.84 6.22
N SER A 80 14.88 -8.79 5.85
CA SER A 80 15.75 -9.51 6.79
C SER A 80 17.22 -9.31 6.45
#